data_AF-A0A961WGN8-F1
#
_entry.id   AF-A0A961WGN8-F1
#
_cell.length_a   1.000
_cell.length_b   1.000
_cell.length_c   1.000
_cell.angle_alpha   90.00
_cell.angle_beta   90.00
_cell.angle_gamma   90.00
#
_symmetry.space_group_name_H-M   'P 1'
#
loop_
_entity.id
_entity.type
_entity.pdbx_description
1 polymer ?
#
loop_
_entity_poly.entity_id
_entity_poly.type
_entity_poly.pdbx_seq_one_letter_code
_entity_poly.pdbx_strand_id
1 'polypeptide(L)'
;GTPPGDIMARNGLISTAKPYPLTVDRRYESPAERMIEDIRKGEVDAGILWGPIAGYFSSRGGEQLIVRPLVKESVGPRMAYRITMGVRQGDDVWKRQLNQVIAQNQGKIDKVLLDFGVPLLDEDNKQITVPRN
;
A
#
# COMPACT_ATOMS: atom_id res chain seq x y z
N GLY A 1 4.73 17.88 1.47
CA GLY A 1 3.42 17.41 0.97
C GLY A 1 3.17 16.03 1.53
N THR A 2 2.32 15.22 0.89
CA THR A 2 2.32 13.77 1.18
C THR A 2 3.58 13.13 0.56
N PRO A 3 4.08 11.99 1.09
CA PRO A 3 5.23 11.31 0.50
C PRO A 3 5.17 11.12 -1.03
N PRO A 4 4.07 10.61 -1.62
CA PRO A 4 3.97 10.48 -3.07
C PRO A 4 4.00 11.84 -3.79
N GLY A 5 3.35 12.87 -3.24
CA GLY A 5 3.37 14.21 -3.83
C GLY A 5 4.77 14.83 -3.85
N ASP A 6 5.55 14.63 -2.77
CA ASP A 6 6.93 15.14 -2.68
C ASP A 6 7.86 14.42 -3.66
N ILE A 7 7.70 13.10 -3.85
CA ILE A 7 8.44 12.33 -4.85
C ILE A 7 8.07 12.78 -6.26
N MET A 8 6.78 12.95 -6.57
CA MET A 8 6.34 13.44 -7.88
C MET A 8 6.88 14.85 -8.16
N ALA A 9 6.89 15.75 -7.16
CA ALA A 9 7.39 17.12 -7.32
C ALA A 9 8.87 17.13 -7.69
N ARG A 10 9.67 16.32 -6.99
CA ARG A 10 11.11 16.18 -7.25
C ARG A 10 11.42 15.66 -8.65
N ASN A 11 10.55 14.82 -9.19
CA ASN A 11 10.69 14.27 -10.54
C ASN A 11 10.01 15.14 -11.62
N GLY A 12 9.51 16.34 -11.27
CA GLY A 12 8.88 17.26 -12.21
C GLY A 12 7.49 16.82 -12.71
N LEU A 13 6.86 15.84 -12.04
CA LEU A 13 5.60 15.22 -12.49
C LEU A 13 4.34 15.91 -11.93
N ILE A 14 4.48 16.89 -11.03
CA ILE A 14 3.32 17.52 -10.38
C ILE A 14 2.50 18.40 -11.32
N SER A 15 3.13 19.01 -12.34
CA SER A 15 2.44 19.90 -13.28
C SER A 15 1.35 19.20 -14.09
N THR A 16 1.46 17.88 -14.28
CA THR A 16 0.51 17.05 -15.02
C THR A 16 -0.27 16.09 -14.11
N ALA A 17 -0.07 16.17 -12.79
CA ALA A 17 -0.70 15.27 -11.84
C ALA A 17 -2.16 15.65 -11.55
N LYS A 18 -3.05 14.65 -11.51
CA LYS A 18 -4.41 14.80 -10.97
C LYS A 18 -4.39 14.52 -9.46
N PRO A 19 -4.70 15.51 -8.59
CA PRO A 19 -4.76 15.26 -7.15
C PRO A 19 -6.04 14.52 -6.77
N TYR A 20 -5.95 13.63 -5.79
CA TYR A 20 -7.08 12.96 -5.17
C TYR A 20 -7.17 13.37 -3.69
N PRO A 21 -8.37 13.69 -3.17
CA PRO A 21 -8.51 14.15 -1.80
C PRO A 21 -8.15 13.03 -0.81
N LEU A 22 -7.33 13.39 0.19
CA LEU A 22 -6.86 12.43 1.21
C LEU A 22 -7.93 12.16 2.28
N THR A 23 -8.65 13.21 2.68
CA THR A 23 -9.66 13.15 3.73
C THR A 23 -11.03 13.39 3.10
N VAL A 24 -11.85 12.35 3.09
CA VAL A 24 -13.23 12.39 2.60
C VAL A 24 -14.13 11.57 3.51
N ASP A 25 -15.44 11.79 3.40
CA ASP A 25 -16.42 10.86 3.94
C ASP A 25 -16.52 9.62 3.04
N ARG A 26 -15.90 8.53 3.50
CA ARG A 26 -15.84 7.26 2.77
C ARG A 26 -17.19 6.56 2.60
N ARG A 27 -18.26 7.03 3.23
CA ARG A 27 -19.63 6.54 3.00
C ARG A 27 -20.17 6.99 1.65
N TYR A 28 -19.63 8.07 1.09
CA TYR A 28 -20.09 8.68 -0.16
C TYR A 28 -18.99 8.75 -1.22
N GLU A 29 -17.72 8.84 -0.83
CA GLU A 29 -16.60 8.99 -1.75
C GLU A 29 -15.46 8.01 -1.50
N SER A 30 -14.93 7.42 -2.58
CA SER A 30 -13.72 6.59 -2.52
C SER A 30 -12.67 7.13 -3.51
N PRO A 31 -11.74 7.99 -3.05
CA PRO A 31 -10.69 8.54 -3.90
C PRO A 31 -9.77 7.48 -4.49
N ALA A 32 -9.59 6.38 -3.75
CA ALA A 32 -8.84 5.21 -4.20
C ALA A 32 -9.52 4.52 -5.40
N GLU A 33 -10.82 4.22 -5.29
CA GLU A 33 -11.56 3.60 -6.40
C GLU A 33 -11.68 4.54 -7.58
N ARG A 34 -11.92 5.84 -7.33
CA ARG A 34 -11.91 6.88 -8.37
C ARG A 34 -10.59 6.91 -9.12
N MET A 35 -9.45 6.89 -8.43
CA MET A 35 -8.14 6.81 -9.09
C MET A 35 -8.00 5.56 -9.96
N ILE A 36 -8.46 4.41 -9.49
CA ILE A 36 -8.41 3.16 -10.25
C ILE A 36 -9.34 3.22 -11.48
N GLU A 37 -10.53 3.79 -11.35
CA GLU A 37 -11.44 4.03 -12.48
C GLU A 37 -10.86 4.98 -13.51
N ASP A 38 -10.24 6.07 -13.07
CA ASP A 38 -9.62 7.06 -13.94
C ASP A 38 -8.46 6.45 -14.74
N ILE A 39 -7.67 5.55 -14.13
CA ILE A 39 -6.65 4.76 -14.85
C ILE A 39 -7.31 3.92 -15.94
N ARG A 40 -8.40 3.22 -15.63
CA ARG A 40 -9.09 2.35 -16.60
C ARG A 40 -9.77 3.13 -17.72
N LYS A 41 -10.24 4.35 -17.45
CA LYS A 41 -10.79 5.26 -18.44
C LYS A 41 -9.72 5.94 -19.30
N GLY A 42 -8.44 5.81 -18.93
CA GLY A 42 -7.34 6.53 -19.57
C GLY A 42 -7.32 8.03 -19.25
N GLU A 43 -8.00 8.47 -18.18
CA GLU A 43 -7.91 9.85 -17.70
C GLU A 43 -6.56 10.15 -17.05
N VAL A 44 -5.94 9.13 -16.45
CA VAL A 44 -4.56 9.18 -15.93
C VAL A 44 -3.82 7.93 -16.37
N ASP A 45 -2.55 8.07 -16.72
CA ASP A 45 -1.74 6.93 -17.20
C ASP A 45 -1.33 5.98 -16.07
N ALA A 46 -1.17 6.50 -14.86
CA ALA A 46 -0.79 5.76 -13.66
C ALA A 46 -1.22 6.51 -12.39
N GLY A 47 -1.31 5.78 -11.27
CA GLY A 47 -1.62 6.34 -9.96
C GLY A 47 -0.61 5.90 -8.89
N ILE A 48 -0.36 6.78 -7.91
CA ILE A 48 0.44 6.45 -6.72
C ILE A 48 -0.50 6.34 -5.52
N LEU A 49 -0.68 5.11 -5.03
CA LEU A 49 -1.63 4.77 -3.98
C LEU A 49 -0.97 3.85 -2.94
N TRP A 50 -1.58 3.76 -1.75
CA TRP A 50 -1.08 2.88 -0.68
C TRP A 50 -1.18 1.41 -1.10
N GLY A 51 -0.08 0.67 -0.96
CA GLY A 51 0.10 -0.68 -1.50
C GLY A 51 -1.05 -1.66 -1.23
N PRO A 52 -1.52 -1.82 0.03
CA PRO A 52 -2.64 -2.72 0.33
C PRO A 52 -3.95 -2.35 -0.40
N ILE A 53 -4.24 -1.06 -0.56
CA ILE A 53 -5.44 -0.59 -1.27
C ILE A 53 -5.28 -0.80 -2.77
N ALA A 54 -4.12 -0.42 -3.34
CA ALA A 54 -3.83 -0.61 -4.75
C ALA A 54 -3.88 -2.09 -5.15
N GLY A 55 -3.27 -2.96 -4.35
CA GLY A 55 -3.30 -4.42 -4.50
C GLY A 55 -4.72 -4.96 -4.62
N TYR A 56 -5.56 -4.61 -3.64
CA TYR A 56 -6.95 -5.06 -3.59
C TYR A 56 -7.80 -4.62 -4.79
N PHE A 57 -7.69 -3.36 -5.21
CA PHE A 57 -8.51 -2.82 -6.31
C PHE A 57 -7.94 -3.10 -7.71
N SER A 58 -6.65 -3.45 -7.82
CA SER A 58 -6.01 -3.72 -9.11
C SER A 58 -6.66 -4.87 -9.88
N SER A 59 -7.20 -5.86 -9.17
CA SER A 59 -7.86 -7.06 -9.74
C SER A 59 -9.38 -6.96 -9.81
N ARG A 60 -9.98 -5.82 -9.42
CA ARG A 60 -11.43 -5.67 -9.28
C ARG A 60 -11.97 -4.53 -10.12
N GLY A 61 -13.07 -4.76 -10.84
CA GLY A 61 -13.77 -3.72 -11.61
C GLY A 61 -13.19 -3.47 -13.00
N GLY A 62 -12.56 -4.47 -13.61
CA GLY A 62 -12.04 -4.40 -14.98
C GLY A 62 -10.87 -5.34 -15.21
N GLU A 63 -10.09 -5.08 -16.25
CA GLU A 63 -8.82 -5.76 -16.50
C GLU A 63 -7.84 -5.56 -15.34
N GLN A 64 -7.00 -6.57 -15.14
CA GLN A 64 -5.99 -6.58 -14.08
C GLN A 64 -4.97 -5.45 -14.30
N LEU A 65 -4.91 -4.52 -13.37
CA LEU A 65 -3.87 -3.50 -13.34
C LEU A 65 -2.58 -4.06 -12.71
N ILE A 66 -1.44 -3.53 -13.14
CA ILE A 66 -0.13 -3.88 -12.60
C ILE A 66 0.18 -2.98 -11.40
N VAL A 67 0.47 -3.59 -10.25
CA VAL A 67 0.94 -2.87 -9.06
C VAL A 67 2.45 -3.03 -8.94
N ARG A 68 3.18 -1.91 -8.88
CA ARG A 68 4.64 -1.88 -8.70
C ARG A 68 5.00 -1.13 -7.41
N PRO A 69 5.60 -1.80 -6.41
CA PRO A 69 6.15 -1.14 -5.24
C PRO A 69 7.23 -0.12 -5.61
N LEU A 70 7.11 1.09 -5.05
CA LEU A 70 8.09 2.16 -5.18
C LEU A 70 9.17 1.97 -4.09
N VAL A 71 10.26 1.31 -4.48
CA VAL A 71 11.40 0.95 -3.59
C VAL A 71 12.74 1.49 -4.08
N LYS A 72 12.75 2.27 -5.17
CA LYS A 72 13.97 2.80 -5.81
C LYS A 72 14.22 4.27 -5.49
N GLU A 73 13.25 4.92 -4.85
CA GLU A 73 13.28 6.31 -4.46
C GLU A 73 14.32 6.50 -3.34
N SER A 74 15.50 7.00 -3.70
CA SER A 74 16.64 7.18 -2.79
C SER A 74 16.68 8.56 -2.12
N VAL A 75 15.93 9.53 -2.65
CA VAL A 75 15.89 10.91 -2.17
C VAL A 75 14.45 11.32 -1.89
N GLY A 76 14.21 11.87 -0.70
CA GLY A 76 12.89 12.31 -0.26
C GLY A 76 12.30 11.44 0.86
N PRO A 77 11.00 11.55 1.13
CA PRO A 77 10.35 10.76 2.16
C PRO A 77 10.30 9.27 1.76
N ARG A 78 10.31 8.39 2.77
CA ARG A 78 10.19 6.95 2.57
C ARG A 78 8.83 6.60 1.94
N MET A 79 8.82 5.61 1.05
CA MET A 79 7.60 5.06 0.44
C MET A 79 7.22 3.67 1.00
N ALA A 80 8.18 2.97 1.62
CA ALA A 80 7.97 1.69 2.28
C ALA A 80 7.87 1.86 3.80
N TYR A 81 6.84 1.26 4.39
CA TYR A 81 6.52 1.35 5.82
C TYR A 81 6.16 -0.02 6.37
N ARG A 82 6.55 -0.30 7.62
CA ARG A 82 6.10 -1.49 8.37
C ARG A 82 4.72 -1.21 8.95
N ILE A 83 3.82 -2.18 8.84
CA ILE A 83 2.50 -2.18 9.46
C ILE A 83 2.58 -3.11 10.66
N THR A 84 2.12 -2.65 11.82
CA THR A 84 2.11 -3.43 13.06
C THR A 84 0.75 -3.37 13.72
N MET A 85 0.48 -4.35 14.58
CA MET A 85 -0.67 -4.31 15.48
C MET A 85 -0.36 -3.39 16.67
N GLY A 86 -1.31 -2.53 17.04
CA GLY A 86 -1.20 -1.65 18.20
C GLY A 86 -1.84 -2.26 19.45
N VAL A 87 -1.17 -2.14 20.60
CA VAL A 87 -1.72 -2.48 21.93
C VAL A 87 -1.62 -1.25 22.84
N ARG A 88 -2.35 -1.24 23.96
CA ARG A 88 -2.27 -0.14 24.93
C ARG A 88 -0.88 -0.10 25.56
N GLN A 89 -0.43 1.10 25.90
CA GLN A 89 0.79 1.30 26.70
C GLN A 89 0.68 0.54 28.03
N GLY A 90 1.71 -0.23 28.38
CA GLY A 90 1.77 -1.06 29.59
C GLY A 90 1.27 -2.49 29.43
N ASP A 91 0.56 -2.84 28.34
CA ASP A 91 0.05 -4.20 28.09
C ASP A 91 1.14 -5.12 27.51
N ASP A 92 2.28 -5.23 28.21
CA ASP A 92 3.46 -5.94 27.70
C ASP A 92 3.27 -7.46 27.57
N VAL A 93 2.45 -8.06 28.45
CA VAL A 93 2.09 -9.48 28.35
C VAL A 93 1.29 -9.72 27.07
N TRP A 94 0.30 -8.87 26.79
CA TRP A 94 -0.53 -8.97 25.59
C TRP A 94 0.28 -8.73 24.31
N LYS A 95 1.18 -7.74 24.34
CA LYS A 95 2.13 -7.48 23.24
C LYS A 95 2.95 -8.72 22.91
N ARG A 96 3.51 -9.40 23.92
CA ARG A 96 4.31 -10.62 23.73
C ARG A 96 3.47 -11.76 23.16
N GLN A 97 2.26 -11.97 23.67
CA GLN A 97 1.34 -12.98 23.16
C GLN A 97 0.98 -12.72 21.69
N LEU A 98 0.70 -11.47 21.33
CA LEU A 98 0.38 -11.09 19.96
C LEU A 98 1.55 -11.33 19.01
N ASN A 99 2.78 -10.96 19.42
CA ASN A 99 3.99 -11.23 18.64
C ASN A 99 4.20 -12.74 18.44
N GLN A 100 3.95 -13.56 19.47
CA GLN A 100 4.06 -15.02 19.37
C GLN A 100 3.05 -15.59 18.37
N VAL A 101 1.79 -15.13 18.41
CA VAL A 101 0.75 -15.56 17.47
C VAL A 101 1.09 -15.16 16.04
N ILE A 102 1.57 -13.94 15.82
CA ILE A 102 2.00 -13.47 14.49
C ILE A 102 3.13 -14.35 13.96
N ALA A 103 4.17 -14.58 14.77
CA ALA A 103 5.32 -15.40 14.38
C ALA A 103 4.90 -16.85 14.04
N GLN A 104 4.04 -17.47 14.85
CA GLN A 104 3.56 -18.84 14.63
C GLN A 104 2.65 -18.98 13.39
N ASN A 105 2.07 -17.89 12.91
CA ASN A 105 1.14 -17.90 11.78
C ASN A 105 1.64 -17.08 10.59
N GLN A 106 2.94 -16.77 10.52
CA GLN A 106 3.50 -15.85 9.54
C GLN A 106 3.13 -16.24 8.10
N GLY A 107 3.29 -17.51 7.74
CA GLY A 107 2.90 -17.99 6.41
C GLY A 107 1.40 -17.90 6.12
N LYS A 108 0.54 -18.09 7.12
CA LYS A 108 -0.92 -17.94 6.93
C LYS A 108 -1.29 -16.46 6.74
N ILE A 109 -0.66 -15.57 7.49
CA ILE A 109 -0.85 -14.11 7.36
C ILE A 109 -0.37 -13.65 5.98
N ASP A 110 0.84 -14.04 5.58
CA ASP A 110 1.38 -13.69 4.26
C ASP A 110 0.49 -14.21 3.15
N LYS A 111 -0.01 -15.45 3.27
CA LYS A 111 -0.95 -16.02 2.29
C LYS A 111 -2.19 -15.15 2.13
N VAL A 112 -2.84 -14.75 3.23
CA VAL A 112 -4.03 -13.88 3.15
C VAL A 112 -3.69 -12.55 2.49
N LEU A 113 -2.56 -11.94 2.84
CA LEU A 113 -2.15 -10.67 2.25
C LEU A 113 -1.86 -10.79 0.75
N LEU A 114 -1.16 -11.85 0.33
CA LEU A 114 -0.86 -12.13 -1.08
C LEU A 114 -2.12 -12.47 -1.88
N ASP A 115 -3.05 -13.26 -1.32
CA ASP A 115 -4.33 -13.59 -1.95
C ASP A 115 -5.18 -12.32 -2.20
N PHE A 116 -5.01 -11.28 -1.39
CA PHE A 116 -5.63 -9.96 -1.56
C PHE A 116 -4.80 -8.99 -2.41
N GLY A 117 -3.68 -9.46 -2.99
CA GLY A 117 -2.82 -8.68 -3.88
C GLY A 117 -1.95 -7.65 -3.17
N VAL A 118 -1.81 -7.72 -1.83
CA VAL A 118 -0.99 -6.77 -1.07
C VAL A 118 0.49 -6.96 -1.43
N PRO A 119 1.21 -5.91 -1.88
CA PRO A 119 2.63 -6.00 -2.14
C PRO A 119 3.41 -6.12 -0.83
N LEU A 120 3.93 -7.32 -0.56
CA LEU A 120 4.76 -7.60 0.62
C LEU A 120 6.24 -7.34 0.31
N LEU A 121 6.94 -6.74 1.27
CA LEU A 121 8.37 -6.45 1.19
C LEU A 121 9.10 -7.10 2.37
N ASP A 122 10.31 -7.59 2.11
CA ASP A 122 11.26 -8.00 3.15
C ASP A 122 12.07 -6.80 3.70
N GLU A 123 13.01 -7.10 4.59
CA GLU A 123 13.86 -6.10 5.24
C GLU A 123 14.81 -5.36 4.27
N ASP A 124 15.09 -5.94 3.10
CA ASP A 124 15.88 -5.37 2.01
C ASP A 124 15.02 -4.63 0.97
N ASN A 125 13.71 -4.45 1.22
CA ASN A 125 12.71 -3.96 0.28
C ASN A 125 12.55 -4.83 -0.99
N LYS A 126 12.87 -6.12 -0.91
CA LYS A 126 12.58 -7.08 -2.00
C LYS A 126 11.17 -7.62 -1.84
N GLN A 127 10.51 -7.88 -2.96
CA GLN A 127 9.14 -8.41 -2.94
C GLN A 127 9.10 -9.84 -2.42
N ILE A 128 8.21 -10.09 -1.48
CA ILE A 128 7.82 -11.43 -1.05
C ILE A 128 6.64 -11.85 -1.93
N THR A 129 6.84 -12.85 -2.77
CA THR A 129 5.80 -13.36 -3.70
C THR A 129 5.22 -14.71 -3.28
N VAL A 130 5.82 -15.33 -2.26
CA VAL A 130 5.40 -16.63 -1.69
C VAL A 130 5.34 -16.46 -0.17
N PRO A 131 4.34 -17.06 0.51
CA PRO A 131 4.25 -17.00 1.96
C PRO A 131 5.54 -17.46 2.65
N ARG A 132 5.99 -16.73 3.66
CA ARG A 132 7.14 -17.14 4.47
C ARG A 132 6.79 -18.34 5.36
N ASN A 133 7.79 -19.13 5.72
CA ASN A 133 7.63 -20.25 6.66
C ASN A 133 7.40 -19.77 8.09
#